data_AF-A0A8C6MBJ6-F1
#
_entry.id   AF-A0A8C6MBJ6-F1
#
_cell.length_a   1.000
_cell.length_b   1.000
_cell.length_c   1.000
_cell.angle_alpha   90.00
_cell.angle_beta   90.00
_cell.angle_gamma   90.00
#
_symmetry.space_group_name_H-M   'P 1'
#
loop_
_entity.id
_entity.type
_entity.pdbx_description
1 polymer ?
#
loop_
_entity_poly.entity_id
_entity_poly.type
_entity_poly.pdbx_seq_one_letter_code
_entity_poly.pdbx_strand_id
1 'polypeptide(L)'
;MSLFCFAAVKKRHLSSAIMTKLMSLTVLAVLLLACLKPSIGIPPTQGPIIERLCWTSWYDRDNPGGTGDWEDLRNLRLAYPGEICRKPLEIQAVTVIGNVPAESTGQNFYAYNTFLGFICLNADQPFGEQCSDYKVRFRCPCFFPVG
;
A
#
# COMPACT_ATOMS: atom_id res chain seq x y z
N MET A 1 0.34 11.28 -6.45
CA MET A 1 0.67 10.68 -7.75
C MET A 1 -0.46 10.94 -8.73
N SER A 2 -0.10 11.58 -9.84
CA SER A 2 -0.51 11.27 -11.21
C SER A 2 -2.02 11.17 -11.52
N LEU A 3 -2.56 12.19 -12.21
CA LEU A 3 -3.02 12.13 -13.62
C LEU A 3 -3.91 13.34 -14.00
N PHE A 4 -3.52 14.02 -15.07
CA PHE A 4 -4.29 14.78 -16.07
C PHE A 4 -5.31 15.86 -15.66
N CYS A 5 -4.89 17.10 -15.92
CA CYS A 5 -5.73 18.22 -16.29
C CYS A 5 -6.48 17.90 -17.61
N PHE A 6 -7.82 18.02 -17.63
CA PHE A 6 -8.58 17.99 -18.87
C PHE A 6 -9.01 19.41 -19.29
N ALA A 7 -8.72 19.66 -20.58
CA ALA A 7 -9.41 20.55 -21.51
C ALA A 7 -9.30 22.07 -21.30
N ALA A 8 -8.34 22.64 -22.02
CA ALA A 8 -8.42 24.02 -22.51
C ALA A 8 -9.62 24.15 -23.47
N VAL A 9 -10.59 25.01 -23.15
CA VAL A 9 -11.60 25.47 -24.10
C VAL A 9 -10.99 26.57 -24.95
N LYS A 10 -10.68 26.21 -26.20
CA LYS A 10 -10.34 27.13 -27.28
C LYS A 10 -11.60 27.88 -27.71
N LYS A 11 -11.70 29.19 -27.45
CA LYS A 11 -12.65 30.07 -28.14
C LYS A 11 -11.96 31.29 -28.76
N ARG A 12 -11.89 31.15 -30.07
CA ARG A 12 -11.66 32.05 -31.21
C ARG A 12 -11.75 33.55 -30.91
N HIS A 13 -10.77 34.26 -31.46
CA HIS A 13 -10.74 35.70 -31.68
C HIS A 13 -12.07 36.21 -32.26
N LEU A 14 -12.63 37.22 -31.59
CA LEU A 14 -13.41 38.26 -32.24
C LEU A 14 -12.89 39.60 -31.73
N SER A 15 -12.34 40.39 -32.65
CA SER A 15 -11.81 41.74 -32.42
C SER A 15 -12.97 42.71 -32.13
N SER A 16 -12.82 43.57 -31.12
CA SER A 16 -13.22 44.99 -31.15
C SER A 16 -13.36 45.56 -29.71
N ALA A 17 -12.27 46.13 -29.22
CA ALA A 17 -12.17 47.35 -28.40
C ALA A 17 -13.22 47.72 -27.31
N ILE A 18 -13.96 46.79 -26.67
CA ILE A 18 -14.94 47.13 -25.60
C ILE A 18 -14.70 46.35 -24.29
N MET A 19 -13.56 45.67 -24.15
CA MET A 19 -13.27 44.80 -22.99
C MET A 19 -12.36 45.42 -21.91
N THR A 20 -11.92 46.67 -22.02
CA THR A 20 -10.88 47.21 -21.12
C THR A 20 -11.38 48.10 -19.98
N LYS A 21 -12.68 48.42 -19.87
CA LYS A 21 -13.22 49.26 -18.77
C LYS A 21 -14.11 48.55 -17.75
N LEU A 22 -14.41 47.26 -17.95
CA LEU A 22 -15.21 46.46 -17.00
C LEU A 22 -14.41 45.31 -16.34
N MET A 23 -13.07 45.42 -16.34
CA MET A 23 -12.19 44.47 -15.65
C MET A 23 -11.71 45.00 -14.29
N SER A 24 -12.19 46.17 -13.84
CA SER A 24 -11.61 46.83 -12.65
C SER A 24 -12.33 46.57 -11.32
N LEU A 25 -13.61 46.19 -11.30
CA LEU A 25 -14.32 45.91 -10.04
C LEU A 25 -14.48 44.41 -9.75
N THR A 26 -14.69 43.59 -10.79
CA THR A 26 -14.89 42.14 -10.64
C THR A 26 -13.58 41.43 -10.27
N VAL A 27 -12.45 41.84 -10.84
CA VAL A 27 -11.12 41.31 -10.50
C VAL A 27 -10.73 41.69 -9.06
N LEU A 28 -11.08 42.90 -8.60
CA LEU A 28 -10.81 43.35 -7.24
C LEU A 28 -11.63 42.57 -6.19
N ALA A 29 -12.91 42.28 -6.48
CA ALA A 29 -13.77 41.45 -5.62
C ALA A 29 -13.29 39.99 -5.53
N VAL A 30 -12.82 39.41 -6.64
CA VAL A 30 -12.24 38.04 -6.66
C VAL A 30 -10.92 37.98 -5.88
N LEU A 31 -10.10 39.04 -5.93
CA LEU A 31 -8.89 39.17 -5.10
C LEU A 31 -9.22 39.31 -3.60
N LEU A 32 -10.30 40.03 -3.24
CA LEU A 32 -10.79 40.15 -1.87
C LEU A 32 -11.37 38.84 -1.32
N LEU A 33 -12.04 38.04 -2.15
CA LEU A 33 -12.58 36.72 -1.78
C LEU A 33 -11.51 35.63 -1.59
N ALA A 34 -10.30 35.81 -2.14
CA ALA A 34 -9.19 34.87 -1.95
C ALA A 34 -8.58 34.90 -0.52
N CYS A 35 -8.89 35.91 0.30
CA CYS A 35 -8.44 36.01 1.69
C CYS A 35 -9.36 35.33 2.72
N LEU A 36 -10.57 34.90 2.34
CA LEU A 36 -11.43 34.08 3.20
C LEU A 36 -11.16 32.58 2.97
N LYS A 37 -9.91 32.15 3.10
CA LYS A 37 -9.65 30.72 3.36
C LYS A 37 -10.01 30.46 4.82
N PRO A 38 -11.02 29.62 5.12
CA PRO A 38 -11.20 29.15 6.47
C PRO A 38 -9.89 28.49 6.89
N SER A 39 -9.28 28.98 7.97
CA SER A 39 -8.25 28.27 8.69
C SER A 39 -8.84 26.94 9.13
N ILE A 40 -8.54 25.89 8.37
CA ILE A 40 -8.81 24.51 8.75
C ILE A 40 -8.21 24.35 10.14
N GLY A 41 -9.06 24.06 11.13
CA GLY A 41 -8.63 23.76 12.48
C GLY A 41 -7.74 22.52 12.46
N ILE A 42 -6.43 22.74 12.35
CA ILE A 42 -5.42 21.71 12.55
C ILE A 42 -5.28 21.55 14.07
N PRO A 43 -5.68 20.42 14.66
CA PRO A 43 -5.43 20.14 16.08
C PRO A 43 -3.90 20.12 16.38
N PRO A 44 -3.48 20.37 17.62
CA PRO A 44 -2.10 20.73 17.94
C PRO A 44 -1.12 19.62 17.57
N THR A 45 -0.21 19.98 16.65
CA THR A 45 1.15 19.47 16.43
C THR A 45 1.44 18.04 16.91
N GLN A 46 1.15 17.06 16.05
CA GLN A 46 1.99 15.87 15.97
C GLN A 46 3.29 16.31 15.26
N GLY A 47 4.44 16.11 15.90
CA GLY A 47 5.74 16.33 15.28
C GLY A 47 5.89 15.56 13.97
N PRO A 48 7.00 15.75 13.22
CA PRO A 48 7.19 15.06 11.95
C PRO A 48 7.14 13.54 12.17
N ILE A 49 6.06 12.90 11.71
CA ILE A 49 5.95 11.45 11.67
C ILE A 49 6.90 10.91 10.60
N ILE A 50 7.97 10.25 11.03
CA ILE A 50 8.85 9.54 10.12
C ILE A 50 8.17 8.22 9.78
N GLU A 51 7.77 8.06 8.51
CA GLU A 51 7.32 6.77 7.99
C GLU A 51 8.52 5.83 7.93
N ARG A 52 8.59 4.87 8.87
CA ARG A 52 9.57 3.80 8.83
C ARG A 52 8.91 2.53 8.30
N LEU A 53 9.72 1.58 7.86
CA LEU A 53 9.27 0.26 7.46
C LEU A 53 9.65 -0.77 8.52
N CYS A 54 8.64 -1.36 9.14
CA CYS A 54 8.78 -2.40 10.15
C CYS A 54 8.34 -3.75 9.61
N TRP A 55 8.97 -4.82 10.11
CA TRP A 55 8.45 -6.17 9.95
C TRP A 55 7.28 -6.39 10.91
N THR A 56 6.25 -7.08 10.44
CA THR A 56 5.19 -7.63 11.29
C THR A 56 5.74 -8.78 12.14
N SER A 57 4.88 -9.32 13.02
CA SER A 57 5.04 -10.66 13.57
C SER A 57 5.14 -11.71 12.45
N TRP A 58 5.63 -12.90 12.81
CA TRP A 58 5.49 -14.08 11.97
C TRP A 58 4.08 -14.64 12.08
N TYR A 59 3.51 -15.05 10.95
CA TYR A 59 2.19 -15.64 10.82
C TYR A 59 2.31 -17.03 10.19
N ASP A 60 1.56 -17.94 10.77
CA ASP A 60 1.56 -19.38 10.49
C ASP A 60 0.10 -19.81 10.73
N ARG A 61 -0.69 -19.77 9.66
CA ARG A 61 -2.15 -19.92 9.74
C ARG A 61 -2.57 -21.30 9.26
N ASP A 62 -1.94 -21.79 8.20
CA ASP A 62 -2.14 -23.12 7.66
C ASP A 62 -1.03 -24.07 8.15
N ASN A 63 -1.27 -25.38 8.06
CA ASN A 63 -0.21 -26.37 8.26
C ASN A 63 -0.13 -27.22 6.98
N PRO A 64 1.01 -27.85 6.67
CA PRO A 64 1.14 -28.65 5.47
C PRO A 64 0.17 -29.83 5.52
N GLY A 65 -0.79 -29.83 4.61
CA GLY A 65 -1.85 -30.83 4.57
C GLY A 65 -2.73 -30.68 3.33
N GLY A 66 -3.45 -31.74 2.96
CA GLY A 66 -4.31 -31.73 1.78
C GLY A 66 -3.56 -31.26 0.51
N THR A 67 -3.85 -30.04 0.07
CA THR A 67 -3.28 -29.44 -1.15
C THR A 67 -1.91 -28.77 -0.98
N GLY A 68 -1.41 -28.54 0.24
CA GLY A 68 -0.12 -27.88 0.47
C GLY A 68 -0.11 -27.07 1.76
N ASP A 69 0.60 -25.94 1.72
CA ASP A 69 0.70 -24.99 2.83
C ASP A 69 0.36 -23.56 2.36
N TRP A 70 -0.60 -22.90 3.04
CA TRP A 70 -1.29 -21.70 2.57
C TRP A 70 -1.20 -20.51 3.53
N GLU A 71 -0.12 -19.76 3.39
CA GLU A 71 0.09 -18.45 4.01
C GLU A 71 -0.37 -17.30 3.09
N ASP A 72 -1.58 -17.45 2.53
CA ASP A 72 -2.16 -16.45 1.61
C ASP A 72 -2.61 -15.18 2.34
N LEU A 73 -2.30 -14.03 1.75
CA LEU A 73 -2.45 -12.72 2.39
C LEU A 73 -3.91 -12.36 2.71
N ARG A 74 -4.86 -12.87 1.93
CA ARG A 74 -6.28 -12.61 2.19
C ARG A 74 -6.71 -13.28 3.48
N ASN A 75 -6.45 -14.57 3.61
CA ASN A 75 -6.86 -15.32 4.80
C ASN A 75 -6.05 -14.94 6.03
N LEU A 76 -4.77 -14.62 5.86
CA LEU A 76 -3.95 -14.05 6.94
C LEU A 76 -4.56 -12.77 7.52
N ARG A 77 -5.03 -11.84 6.70
CA ARG A 77 -5.71 -10.63 7.19
C ARG A 77 -7.05 -10.90 7.87
N LEU A 78 -7.73 -12.00 7.54
CA LEU A 78 -8.95 -12.42 8.22
C LEU A 78 -8.63 -13.03 9.60
N ALA A 79 -7.56 -13.81 9.70
CA ALA A 79 -7.09 -14.41 10.95
C ALA A 79 -6.47 -13.37 11.91
N TYR A 80 -5.75 -12.38 11.37
CA TYR A 80 -5.02 -11.36 12.13
C TYR A 80 -5.49 -9.94 11.73
N PRO A 81 -6.71 -9.53 12.16
CA PRO A 81 -7.31 -8.29 11.71
C PRO A 81 -6.53 -7.05 12.17
N GLY A 82 -6.08 -6.25 11.20
CA GLY A 82 -5.41 -4.98 11.44
C GLY A 82 -3.89 -5.07 11.64
N GLU A 83 -3.32 -6.27 11.72
CA GLU A 83 -1.88 -6.42 11.95
C GLU A 83 -1.05 -6.29 10.65
N ILE A 84 -1.60 -6.74 9.53
CA ILE A 84 -0.95 -6.67 8.21
C ILE A 84 -1.51 -5.49 7.43
N CYS A 85 -0.65 -4.52 7.11
CA CYS A 85 -1.03 -3.32 6.34
C CYS A 85 -1.64 -3.68 4.98
N ARG A 86 -2.46 -2.78 4.43
CA ARG A 86 -3.18 -2.99 3.15
C ARG A 86 -2.27 -3.25 1.94
N LYS A 87 -1.06 -2.70 1.94
CA LYS A 87 -0.09 -2.85 0.85
C LYS A 87 1.30 -3.14 1.43
N PRO A 88 1.62 -4.42 1.70
CA PRO A 88 2.97 -4.81 2.12
C PRO A 88 3.98 -4.48 1.02
N LEU A 89 5.18 -4.08 1.43
CA LEU A 89 6.28 -3.76 0.52
C LEU A 89 7.22 -4.92 0.30
N GLU A 90 7.38 -5.78 1.31
CA GLU A 90 8.20 -6.98 1.25
C GLU A 90 7.48 -8.12 1.98
N ILE A 91 7.84 -9.36 1.63
CA ILE A 91 7.42 -10.59 2.29
C ILE A 91 8.69 -11.42 2.56
N GLN A 92 8.71 -12.12 3.70
CA GLN A 92 9.67 -13.16 4.00
C GLN A 92 8.92 -14.42 4.42
N ALA A 93 9.40 -15.57 3.97
CA ALA A 93 8.91 -16.89 4.36
C ALA A 93 10.07 -17.75 4.87
N VAL A 94 9.84 -18.46 5.97
CA VAL A 94 10.79 -19.43 6.52
C VAL A 94 10.04 -20.68 6.96
N THR A 95 10.71 -21.82 7.02
CA THR A 95 10.13 -23.02 7.62
C THR A 95 9.87 -22.80 9.11
N VAL A 96 8.77 -23.32 9.62
CA VAL A 96 8.42 -23.23 11.05
C VAL A 96 9.53 -23.83 11.91
N ILE A 97 9.99 -25.02 11.51
CA ILE A 97 11.13 -25.71 12.12
C ILE A 97 12.43 -25.21 11.51
N GLY A 98 13.35 -24.74 12.35
CA GLY A 98 14.70 -24.35 11.94
C GLY A 98 14.83 -22.97 11.28
N ASN A 99 13.72 -22.31 10.93
CA ASN A 99 13.70 -21.00 10.25
C ASN A 99 14.56 -21.00 8.97
N VAL A 100 14.49 -22.07 8.18
CA VAL A 100 15.19 -22.15 6.90
C VAL A 100 14.47 -21.20 5.93
N PRO A 101 15.18 -20.25 5.28
CA PRO A 101 14.57 -19.40 4.26
C PRO A 101 13.92 -20.24 3.16
N ALA A 102 12.70 -19.88 2.75
CA ALA A 102 11.96 -20.64 1.75
C ALA A 102 12.75 -20.80 0.44
N GLU A 103 13.49 -19.79 0.02
CA GLU A 103 14.33 -19.85 -1.18
C GLU A 103 15.46 -20.90 -1.08
N SER A 104 15.81 -21.31 0.14
CA SER A 104 16.87 -22.30 0.41
C SER A 104 16.34 -23.73 0.54
N THR A 105 15.03 -23.96 0.55
CA THR A 105 14.46 -25.31 0.72
C THR A 105 14.46 -26.11 -0.58
N GLY A 106 14.57 -25.46 -1.74
CA GLY A 106 14.47 -26.09 -3.07
C GLY A 106 13.04 -26.42 -3.49
N GLN A 107 12.04 -26.02 -2.70
CA GLN A 107 10.62 -26.24 -2.99
C GLN A 107 10.08 -25.23 -4.02
N ASN A 108 9.13 -25.66 -4.85
CA ASN A 108 8.45 -24.77 -5.78
C ASN A 108 7.32 -24.04 -5.05
N PHE A 109 7.18 -22.74 -5.32
CA PHE A 109 6.15 -21.89 -4.72
C PHE A 109 5.22 -21.36 -5.79
N TYR A 110 3.94 -21.70 -5.67
CA TYR A 110 2.88 -21.15 -6.53
C TYR A 110 2.80 -19.63 -6.36
N ALA A 111 2.94 -19.14 -5.13
CA ALA A 111 3.05 -17.73 -4.84
C ALA A 111 4.11 -17.46 -3.77
N TYR A 112 4.91 -16.42 -3.99
CA TYR A 112 5.78 -15.84 -2.98
C TYR A 112 5.93 -14.34 -3.27
N ASN A 113 4.90 -13.55 -2.94
CA ASN A 113 4.87 -12.13 -3.21
C ASN A 113 3.89 -11.38 -2.28
N THR A 114 3.96 -10.06 -2.27
CA THR A 114 3.17 -9.20 -1.38
C THR A 114 1.70 -9.02 -1.78
N PHE A 115 1.28 -9.58 -2.92
CA PHE A 115 -0.12 -9.50 -3.38
C PHE A 115 -0.92 -10.74 -2.99
N LEU A 116 -0.38 -11.94 -3.24
CA LEU A 116 -1.02 -13.20 -2.93
C LEU A 116 -0.62 -13.76 -1.55
N GLY A 117 0.58 -13.42 -1.05
CA GLY A 117 1.17 -14.05 0.13
C GLY A 117 2.18 -15.13 -0.26
N PHE A 118 2.21 -16.20 0.52
CA PHE A 118 3.07 -17.36 0.27
C PHE A 118 2.20 -18.62 0.17
N ILE A 119 2.36 -19.37 -0.93
CA ILE A 119 1.57 -20.57 -1.20
C ILE A 119 2.51 -21.62 -1.77
N CYS A 120 2.60 -22.75 -1.06
CA CYS A 120 3.24 -23.96 -1.51
C CYS A 120 2.16 -24.99 -1.84
N LEU A 121 2.19 -25.59 -3.03
CA LEU A 121 1.24 -26.63 -3.42
C LEU A 121 1.95 -27.98 -3.52
N ASN A 122 1.41 -29.02 -2.89
CA ASN A 122 1.96 -30.37 -2.95
C ASN A 122 2.06 -30.88 -4.40
N ALA A 123 1.11 -30.48 -5.27
CA ALA A 123 1.08 -30.87 -6.68
C ALA A 123 2.23 -30.27 -7.51
N ASP A 124 2.85 -29.19 -7.04
CA ASP A 124 3.95 -28.51 -7.74
C ASP A 124 5.32 -29.08 -7.32
N GLN A 125 5.36 -29.98 -6.35
CA GLN A 125 6.61 -30.52 -5.81
C GLN A 125 7.12 -31.74 -6.55
N PRO A 126 8.44 -31.81 -6.79
CA PRO A 126 9.03 -32.92 -7.52
C PRO A 126 8.95 -34.20 -6.69
N PHE A 127 8.92 -35.34 -7.39
CA PHE A 127 9.03 -36.67 -6.78
C PHE A 127 7.97 -37.00 -5.70
N GLY A 128 6.84 -36.30 -5.69
CA GLY A 128 5.77 -36.51 -4.71
C GLY A 128 6.11 -36.00 -3.31
N GLU A 129 7.11 -35.11 -3.19
CA GLU A 129 7.39 -34.39 -1.96
C GLU A 129 6.17 -33.57 -1.50
N GLN A 130 6.05 -33.36 -0.18
CA GLN A 130 5.05 -32.47 0.38
C GLN A 130 5.68 -31.14 0.74
N CYS A 131 4.87 -30.09 0.72
CA CYS A 131 5.25 -28.78 1.26
C CYS A 131 5.76 -28.91 2.69
N SER A 132 6.84 -28.19 2.98
CA SER A 132 7.22 -27.94 4.36
C SER A 132 6.18 -27.03 5.02
N ASP A 133 6.25 -26.96 6.34
CA ASP A 133 5.47 -26.03 7.15
C ASP A 133 6.15 -24.66 7.15
N TYR A 134 5.45 -23.60 6.69
CA TYR A 134 6.01 -22.26 6.58
C TYR A 134 5.28 -21.23 7.42
N LYS A 135 6.04 -20.20 7.80
CA LYS A 135 5.51 -18.97 8.39
C LYS A 135 6.03 -17.76 7.64
N VAL A 136 5.21 -16.72 7.55
CA VAL A 136 5.52 -15.49 6.82
C VAL A 136 5.51 -14.26 7.69
N ARG A 137 6.25 -13.24 7.27
CA ARG A 137 6.09 -11.87 7.79
C ARG A 137 6.15 -10.87 6.65
N PHE A 138 5.57 -9.71 6.90
CA PHE A 138 5.41 -8.65 5.91
C PHE A 138 6.11 -7.38 6.37
N ARG A 139 6.62 -6.60 5.42
CA ARG A 139 7.14 -5.27 5.71
C ARG A 139 6.09 -4.21 5.44
N CYS A 140 5.76 -3.45 6.46
CA CYS A 140 4.69 -2.47 6.48
C CYS A 140 5.16 -1.10 7.01
N PRO A 141 4.52 0.00 6.58
CA PRO A 141 4.69 1.29 7.23
C PRO A 141 4.37 1.23 8.73
N CYS A 142 5.25 1.79 9.54
CA CYS A 142 5.09 1.97 10.96
C CYS A 142 5.42 3.43 11.32
N PHE A 143 4.61 4.00 12.22
CA PHE A 143 4.77 5.38 12.66
C PHE A 143 5.38 5.40 14.06
N PHE A 144 6.50 6.11 14.20
CA PHE A 144 7.09 6.39 15.51
C PHE A 144 6.88 7.87 15.82
N PRO A 145 6.37 8.23 17.01
CA PRO A 145 6.45 9.61 17.48
C PRO A 145 7.92 10.00 17.60
N VAL A 146 8.30 11.13 17.00
CA VAL A 146 9.58 11.76 17.30
C VAL A 146 9.37 12.52 18.59
N GLY A 147 10.02 12.06 19.67
CA GLY A 147 10.00 12.71 20.98
C GLY A 147 10.77 14.02 20.99
#